data_AF-W7IPC1-F1
#
_entry.id   AF-W7IPC1-F1
#
_cell.length_a   1.000
_cell.length_b   1.000
_cell.length_c   1.000
_cell.angle_alpha   90.00
_cell.angle_beta   90.00
_cell.angle_gamma   90.00
#
_symmetry.space_group_name_H-M   'P 1'
#
loop_
_entity.id
_entity.type
_entity.pdbx_description
1 polymer ?
#
loop_
_entity_poly.entity_id
_entity_poly.type
_entity_poly.pdbx_seq_one_letter_code
_entity_poly.pdbx_strand_id
1 'polypeptide(L)'
;MTLPTRVLFVGNSFTYFHGLPTQLAVLARPERAVEVRAIATGGAHLAATWAGGEPTAALAEGWDYVVLQEQSCLGEGRYADGVPQVRDPADFHAAVRAIVPEVVAAGANPVLYLTAARRDTPAAQDLLNAAYTAIAGEVGATVAPVGPAWAAAQAERPGLRLHEPDDSHPAPAGSYLTACVFLSTLFGLDPRGRPGTITGPRVDPDAVPLGHGTLVDLPRADAAFLQRTARQATR
;
A
#
# COMPACT_ATOMS: atom_id res chain seq x y z
N MET A 1 -16.13 -17.02 18.82
CA MET A 1 -14.89 -16.58 18.13
C MET A 1 -15.31 -15.49 17.16
N THR A 2 -14.68 -14.32 17.18
CA THR A 2 -14.95 -13.25 16.21
C THR A 2 -14.46 -13.68 14.84
N LEU A 3 -15.25 -13.47 13.79
CA LEU A 3 -14.81 -13.69 12.41
C LEU A 3 -13.56 -12.84 12.10
N PRO A 4 -12.65 -13.32 11.22
CA PRO A 4 -11.49 -12.54 10.83
C PRO A 4 -11.93 -11.28 10.08
N THR A 5 -11.17 -10.19 10.27
CA THR A 5 -11.31 -8.99 9.45
C THR A 5 -10.76 -9.27 8.06
N ARG A 6 -11.52 -8.98 7.01
CA ARG A 6 -11.17 -9.28 5.62
C ARG A 6 -10.77 -8.01 4.88
N VAL A 7 -9.59 -8.03 4.25
CA VAL A 7 -9.05 -6.90 3.50
C VAL A 7 -8.75 -7.33 2.05
N LEU A 8 -9.42 -6.68 1.10
CA LEU A 8 -9.11 -6.81 -0.32
C LEU A 8 -8.15 -5.71 -0.73
N PHE A 9 -7.03 -6.06 -1.34
CA PHE A 9 -6.13 -5.11 -1.98
C PHE A 9 -6.33 -5.13 -3.49
N VAL A 10 -6.52 -3.96 -4.10
CA VAL A 10 -6.58 -3.77 -5.55
C VAL A 10 -5.46 -2.83 -5.96
N GLY A 11 -4.51 -3.31 -6.75
CA GLY A 11 -3.31 -2.53 -7.05
C GLY A 11 -2.37 -3.19 -8.06
N ASN A 12 -1.07 -3.05 -7.81
CA ASN A 12 0.00 -3.54 -8.67
C ASN A 12 1.23 -4.00 -7.86
N SER A 13 2.43 -3.87 -8.41
CA SER A 13 3.69 -4.27 -7.77
C SER A 13 3.93 -3.64 -6.40
N PHE A 14 3.43 -2.42 -6.16
CA PHE A 14 3.50 -1.77 -4.84
C PHE A 14 2.66 -2.50 -3.78
N THR A 15 1.73 -3.35 -4.22
CA THR A 15 0.88 -4.20 -3.39
C THR A 15 1.47 -5.60 -3.21
N TYR A 16 1.97 -6.28 -4.24
CA TYR A 16 2.43 -7.68 -4.07
C TYR A 16 3.92 -7.82 -3.68
N PHE A 17 4.75 -6.80 -3.89
CA PHE A 17 6.17 -6.89 -3.53
C PHE A 17 6.37 -7.17 -2.06
N HIS A 18 7.25 -8.15 -1.79
CA HIS A 18 7.57 -8.65 -0.45
C HIS A 18 6.34 -9.10 0.34
N GLY A 19 5.25 -9.51 -0.33
CA GLY A 19 4.07 -10.08 0.32
C GLY A 19 3.38 -9.12 1.31
N LEU A 20 3.33 -7.83 1.00
CA LEU A 20 2.77 -6.77 1.86
C LEU A 20 1.41 -7.13 2.52
N PRO A 21 0.38 -7.65 1.81
CA PRO A 21 -0.86 -8.09 2.46
C PRO A 21 -0.65 -9.17 3.52
N THR A 22 0.25 -10.13 3.27
CA THR A 22 0.60 -11.16 4.26
C THR A 22 1.31 -10.56 5.47
N GLN A 23 2.20 -9.58 5.24
CA GLN A 23 2.85 -8.87 6.35
C GLN A 23 1.81 -8.17 7.24
N LEU A 24 0.81 -7.48 6.68
CA LEU A 24 -0.28 -6.89 7.45
C LEU A 24 -0.98 -7.94 8.33
N ALA A 25 -1.33 -9.09 7.75
CA ALA A 25 -2.04 -10.15 8.48
C ALA A 25 -1.22 -10.72 9.64
N VAL A 26 0.09 -10.87 9.47
CA VAL A 26 1.01 -11.31 10.54
C VAL A 26 1.15 -10.23 11.61
N LEU A 27 1.36 -8.97 11.21
CA LEU A 27 1.52 -7.85 12.13
C LEU A 27 0.26 -7.59 12.98
N ALA A 28 -0.93 -7.94 12.48
CA ALA A 28 -2.17 -7.77 13.21
C ALA A 28 -2.36 -8.74 14.39
N ARG A 29 -1.56 -9.82 14.45
CA ARG A 29 -1.64 -10.83 15.52
C ARG A 29 -0.86 -10.40 16.77
N PRO A 30 -1.31 -10.82 17.98
CA PRO A 30 -2.48 -11.65 18.25
C PRO A 30 -3.83 -10.92 18.28
N GLU A 31 -3.85 -9.58 18.24
CA GLU A 31 -5.01 -8.75 18.53
C GLU A 31 -6.13 -8.89 17.50
N ARG A 32 -5.80 -9.15 16.25
CA ARG A 32 -6.77 -9.29 15.18
C ARG A 32 -6.40 -10.41 14.22
N ALA A 33 -7.37 -11.29 13.97
CA ALA A 33 -7.31 -12.21 12.84
C ALA A 33 -7.62 -11.44 11.57
N VAL A 34 -6.74 -11.52 10.57
CA VAL A 34 -6.91 -10.85 9.29
C VAL A 34 -6.79 -11.86 8.17
N GLU A 35 -7.73 -11.82 7.23
CA GLU A 35 -7.68 -12.52 5.96
C GLU A 35 -7.45 -11.49 4.86
N VAL A 36 -6.57 -11.81 3.92
CA VAL A 36 -6.19 -10.90 2.84
C VAL A 36 -6.34 -11.56 1.49
N ARG A 37 -6.75 -10.77 0.50
CA ARG A 37 -6.65 -11.10 -0.93
C ARG A 37 -6.05 -9.91 -1.65
N ALA A 38 -5.25 -10.17 -2.68
CA ALA A 38 -4.76 -9.14 -3.58
C ALA A 38 -5.18 -9.46 -5.01
N ILE A 39 -5.74 -8.45 -5.69
CA ILE A 39 -5.94 -8.40 -7.14
C ILE A 39 -4.96 -7.36 -7.65
N ALA A 40 -3.80 -7.83 -8.12
CA ALA A 40 -2.70 -6.95 -8.45
C ALA A 40 -1.89 -7.43 -9.65
N THR A 41 -1.61 -6.51 -10.57
CA THR A 41 -0.85 -6.76 -11.80
C THR A 41 0.23 -5.70 -11.94
N GLY A 42 1.48 -6.08 -12.25
CA GLY A 42 2.60 -5.15 -12.39
C GLY A 42 2.29 -3.97 -13.32
N GLY A 43 2.63 -2.74 -12.89
CA GLY A 43 2.40 -1.51 -13.65
C GLY A 43 0.93 -1.07 -13.81
N ALA A 44 -0.05 -1.88 -13.42
CA ALA A 44 -1.45 -1.61 -13.70
C ALA A 44 -1.95 -0.30 -13.06
N HIS A 45 -2.81 0.40 -13.80
CA HIS A 45 -3.57 1.54 -13.31
C HIS A 45 -4.85 1.03 -12.62
N LEU A 46 -5.33 1.76 -11.60
CA LEU A 46 -6.50 1.34 -10.83
C LEU A 46 -7.74 1.14 -11.72
N ALA A 47 -7.99 2.09 -12.63
CA ALA A 47 -9.12 2.03 -13.57
C ALA A 47 -9.06 0.79 -14.47
N ALA A 48 -7.86 0.42 -14.95
CA ALA A 48 -7.69 -0.73 -15.83
C ALA A 48 -7.93 -2.05 -15.10
N THR A 49 -7.42 -2.19 -13.87
CA THR A 49 -7.69 -3.35 -13.01
C THR A 49 -9.19 -3.46 -12.71
N TRP A 50 -9.86 -2.34 -12.38
CA TRP A 50 -11.29 -2.35 -12.08
C TRP A 50 -12.14 -2.71 -13.30
N ALA A 51 -11.82 -2.17 -14.48
CA ALA A 51 -12.51 -2.47 -15.74
C ALA A 51 -12.41 -3.96 -16.14
N GLY A 52 -11.42 -4.69 -15.63
CA GLY A 52 -11.32 -6.14 -15.81
C GLY A 52 -12.42 -6.94 -15.10
N GLY A 53 -13.19 -6.32 -14.19
CA GLY A 53 -14.36 -6.90 -13.54
C GLY A 53 -14.04 -7.84 -12.37
N GLU A 54 -12.79 -8.30 -12.21
CA GLU A 54 -12.40 -9.14 -11.07
C GLU A 54 -12.63 -8.45 -9.71
N PRO A 55 -12.25 -7.15 -9.52
CA PRO A 55 -12.53 -6.47 -8.26
C PRO A 55 -14.03 -6.38 -7.94
N THR A 56 -14.86 -6.03 -8.92
CA THR A 56 -16.33 -5.98 -8.76
C THR A 56 -16.90 -7.35 -8.41
N ALA A 57 -16.42 -8.42 -9.04
CA ALA A 57 -16.84 -9.79 -8.69
C ALA A 57 -16.41 -10.16 -7.26
N ALA A 58 -15.18 -9.81 -6.87
CA ALA A 58 -14.66 -10.09 -5.53
C ALA A 58 -15.45 -9.37 -4.42
N LEU A 59 -16.06 -8.21 -4.69
CA LEU A 59 -16.90 -7.52 -3.70
C LEU A 59 -18.04 -8.40 -3.16
N ALA A 60 -18.58 -9.31 -3.98
CA ALA A 60 -19.64 -10.24 -3.56
C ALA A 60 -19.18 -11.25 -2.49
N GLU A 61 -17.88 -11.39 -2.27
CA GLU A 61 -17.33 -12.27 -1.24
C GLU A 61 -17.47 -11.66 0.17
N GLY A 62 -17.66 -10.34 0.29
CA GLY A 62 -17.80 -9.61 1.56
C GLY A 62 -16.46 -9.22 2.20
N TRP A 63 -16.22 -7.92 2.36
CA TRP A 63 -14.96 -7.36 2.86
C TRP A 63 -15.22 -6.28 3.90
N ASP A 64 -14.35 -6.16 4.91
CA ASP A 64 -14.41 -5.02 5.84
C ASP A 64 -13.71 -3.79 5.26
N TYR A 65 -12.66 -4.02 4.47
CA TYR A 65 -11.85 -2.98 3.83
C TYR A 65 -11.51 -3.35 2.38
N VAL A 66 -11.56 -2.36 1.49
CA VAL A 66 -11.00 -2.46 0.14
C VAL A 66 -9.94 -1.37 0.00
N VAL A 67 -8.69 -1.80 -0.13
CA VAL A 67 -7.54 -0.93 -0.34
C VAL A 67 -7.37 -0.69 -1.84
N LEU A 68 -7.44 0.57 -2.26
CA LEU A 68 -7.34 1.01 -3.64
C LEU A 68 -6.00 1.70 -3.86
N GLN A 69 -5.20 1.17 -4.78
CA GLN A 69 -3.88 1.69 -5.10
C GLN A 69 -3.78 2.05 -6.59
N GLU A 70 -3.41 3.31 -6.86
CA GLU A 70 -3.09 3.79 -8.20
C GLU A 70 -1.60 3.62 -8.53
N GLN A 71 -1.25 3.62 -9.81
CA GLN A 71 0.12 3.64 -10.32
C GLN A 71 0.97 4.74 -9.66
N SER A 72 2.25 4.46 -9.41
CA SER A 72 3.14 5.25 -8.53
C SER A 72 3.37 6.72 -8.96
N CYS A 73 3.13 7.05 -10.23
CA CYS A 73 3.21 8.39 -10.81
C CYS A 73 1.83 8.88 -11.29
N LEU A 74 0.72 8.28 -10.82
CA LEU A 74 -0.64 8.54 -11.30
C LEU A 74 -0.79 8.27 -12.82
N GLY A 75 0.00 7.34 -13.33
CA GLY A 75 0.01 6.88 -14.71
C GLY A 75 1.40 6.88 -15.35
N GLU A 76 1.46 6.48 -16.61
CA GLU A 76 2.70 6.33 -17.38
C GLU A 76 2.87 7.40 -18.46
N GLY A 77 4.05 7.51 -19.07
CA GLY A 77 4.23 8.34 -20.28
C GLY A 77 4.62 9.80 -20.04
N ARG A 78 4.84 10.23 -18.79
CA ARG A 78 5.39 11.56 -18.47
C ARG A 78 6.79 11.41 -17.88
N TYR A 79 7.78 12.02 -18.54
CA TYR A 79 9.19 11.93 -18.17
C TYR A 79 9.86 13.31 -18.26
N ALA A 80 10.82 13.57 -17.40
CA ALA A 80 11.76 14.68 -17.50
C ALA A 80 13.17 14.11 -17.36
N ASP A 81 14.04 14.33 -18.34
CA ASP A 81 15.40 13.77 -18.39
C ASP A 81 15.47 12.25 -18.16
N GLY A 82 14.50 11.51 -18.70
CA GLY A 82 14.38 10.05 -18.54
C GLY A 82 13.79 9.60 -17.20
N VAL A 83 13.51 10.53 -16.28
CA VAL A 83 12.95 10.25 -14.96
C VAL A 83 11.42 10.36 -14.99
N PRO A 84 10.66 9.31 -14.62
CA PRO A 84 9.21 9.34 -14.54
C PRO A 84 8.71 10.47 -13.64
N GLN A 85 7.64 11.14 -14.06
CA GLN A 85 7.07 12.24 -13.30
C GLN A 85 5.60 11.98 -12.96
N VAL A 86 5.17 12.45 -11.80
CA VAL A 86 3.74 12.43 -11.43
C VAL A 86 2.92 13.17 -12.48
N ARG A 87 1.83 12.54 -12.93
CA ARG A 87 0.88 13.06 -13.91
C ARG A 87 -0.25 13.84 -13.26
N ASP A 88 -1.06 14.48 -14.10
CA ASP A 88 -2.34 15.05 -13.70
C ASP A 88 -3.22 13.96 -13.07
N PRO A 89 -3.85 14.21 -11.90
CA PRO A 89 -4.61 13.22 -11.18
C PRO A 89 -6.03 12.97 -11.73
N ALA A 90 -6.46 13.64 -12.81
CA ALA A 90 -7.84 13.57 -13.30
C ALA A 90 -8.35 12.14 -13.55
N ASP A 91 -7.55 11.30 -14.19
CA ASP A 91 -7.92 9.90 -14.48
C ASP A 91 -8.02 9.06 -13.19
N PHE A 92 -7.05 9.23 -12.28
CA PHE A 92 -7.07 8.61 -10.95
C PHE A 92 -8.32 9.04 -10.17
N HIS A 93 -8.62 10.33 -10.15
CA HIS A 93 -9.79 10.86 -9.46
C HIS A 93 -11.09 10.35 -10.08
N ALA A 94 -11.19 10.30 -11.41
CA ALA A 94 -12.35 9.74 -12.10
C ALA A 94 -12.56 8.26 -11.73
N ALA A 95 -11.49 7.48 -11.67
CA ALA A 95 -11.54 6.09 -11.23
C ALA A 95 -12.06 5.97 -9.80
N VAL A 96 -11.48 6.72 -8.85
CA VAL A 96 -11.91 6.67 -7.44
C VAL A 96 -13.37 7.11 -7.26
N ARG A 97 -13.83 8.15 -7.97
CA ARG A 97 -15.26 8.56 -7.94
C ARG A 97 -16.21 7.46 -8.40
N ALA A 98 -15.81 6.69 -9.42
CA ALA A 98 -16.62 5.59 -9.92
C ALA A 98 -16.61 4.38 -8.98
N ILE A 99 -15.43 4.06 -8.43
CA ILE A 99 -15.18 2.82 -7.68
C ILE A 99 -15.70 2.89 -6.24
N VAL A 100 -15.50 4.01 -5.55
CA VAL A 100 -15.84 4.13 -4.12
C VAL A 100 -17.33 3.84 -3.83
N PRO A 101 -18.30 4.32 -4.62
CA PRO A 101 -19.70 3.94 -4.44
C PRO A 101 -19.96 2.43 -4.52
N GLU A 102 -19.28 1.70 -5.41
CA GLU A 102 -19.40 0.23 -5.50
C GLU A 102 -18.89 -0.45 -4.22
N VAL A 103 -17.73 -0.01 -3.72
CA VAL A 103 -17.12 -0.53 -2.48
C VAL A 103 -18.04 -0.30 -1.27
N VAL A 104 -18.60 0.90 -1.15
CA VAL A 104 -19.52 1.26 -0.06
C VAL A 104 -20.84 0.49 -0.18
N ALA A 105 -21.39 0.32 -1.39
CA ALA A 105 -22.60 -0.46 -1.62
C ALA A 105 -22.42 -1.95 -1.25
N ALA A 106 -21.20 -2.48 -1.40
CA ALA A 106 -20.83 -3.82 -0.94
C ALA A 106 -20.62 -3.93 0.59
N GLY A 107 -20.75 -2.82 1.33
CA GLY A 107 -20.62 -2.78 2.79
C GLY A 107 -19.18 -2.68 3.31
N ALA A 108 -18.21 -2.42 2.44
CA ALA A 108 -16.79 -2.31 2.79
C ALA A 108 -16.34 -0.85 2.96
N ASN A 109 -15.29 -0.64 3.75
CA ASN A 109 -14.66 0.68 3.88
C ASN A 109 -13.61 0.90 2.78
N PRO A 110 -13.75 1.92 1.92
CA PRO A 110 -12.74 2.26 0.93
C PRO A 110 -11.52 2.93 1.59
N VAL A 111 -10.33 2.45 1.26
CA VAL A 111 -9.06 2.98 1.78
C VAL A 111 -8.13 3.26 0.61
N LEU A 112 -7.74 4.52 0.43
CA LEU A 112 -6.76 4.89 -0.59
C LEU A 112 -5.34 4.66 -0.07
N TYR A 113 -4.56 3.85 -0.78
CA TYR A 113 -3.14 3.65 -0.53
C TYR A 113 -2.36 4.81 -1.16
N LEU A 114 -2.12 5.88 -0.39
CA LEU A 114 -1.24 6.98 -0.79
C LEU A 114 0.21 6.48 -0.88
N THR A 115 0.63 6.14 -2.10
CA THR A 115 1.94 5.55 -2.40
C THR A 115 3.10 6.50 -2.10
N ALA A 116 4.28 5.91 -1.91
CA ALA A 116 5.51 6.67 -1.76
C ALA A 116 6.04 7.15 -3.13
N ALA A 117 6.58 8.36 -3.15
CA ALA A 117 7.32 8.87 -4.29
C ALA A 117 8.53 7.97 -4.59
N ARG A 118 8.90 7.94 -5.87
CA ARG A 118 10.14 7.28 -6.32
C ARG A 118 11.35 8.00 -5.71
N ARG A 119 12.44 7.25 -5.51
CA ARG A 119 13.67 7.74 -4.88
C ARG A 119 14.37 8.83 -5.69
N ASP A 120 14.21 8.79 -7.01
CA ASP A 120 14.73 9.77 -7.96
C ASP A 120 13.91 11.08 -8.03
N THR A 121 12.69 11.08 -7.47
CA THR A 121 11.75 12.21 -7.48
C THR A 121 11.09 12.43 -6.11
N PRO A 122 11.86 12.55 -5.01
CA PRO A 122 11.30 12.61 -3.66
C PRO A 122 10.37 13.82 -3.45
N ALA A 123 10.62 14.94 -4.15
CA ALA A 123 9.77 16.13 -4.11
C ALA A 123 8.35 15.89 -4.69
N ALA A 124 8.15 14.83 -5.47
CA ALA A 124 6.84 14.48 -6.02
C ALA A 124 5.88 13.96 -4.93
N GLN A 125 6.35 13.69 -3.71
CA GLN A 125 5.50 13.27 -2.60
C GLN A 125 4.41 14.29 -2.29
N ASP A 126 4.68 15.60 -2.42
CA ASP A 126 3.67 16.64 -2.18
C ASP A 126 2.53 16.59 -3.20
N LEU A 127 2.83 16.28 -4.46
CA LEU A 127 1.84 16.11 -5.51
C LEU A 127 0.96 14.88 -5.25
N LEU A 128 1.58 13.76 -4.85
CA LEU A 128 0.84 12.55 -4.46
C LEU A 128 -0.05 12.83 -3.24
N ASN A 129 0.49 13.48 -2.20
CA ASN A 129 -0.28 13.84 -1.00
C ASN A 129 -1.52 14.64 -1.39
N ALA A 130 -1.35 15.72 -2.15
CA ALA A 130 -2.45 16.57 -2.59
C ALA A 130 -3.49 15.79 -3.42
N ALA A 131 -3.05 14.98 -4.38
CA ALA A 131 -3.93 14.20 -5.24
C ALA A 131 -4.80 13.23 -4.44
N TYR A 132 -4.21 12.46 -3.52
CA TYR A 132 -4.95 11.49 -2.71
C TYR A 132 -5.85 12.17 -1.67
N THR A 133 -5.39 13.23 -0.99
CA THR A 133 -6.22 13.91 0.01
C THR A 133 -7.41 14.64 -0.60
N ALA A 134 -7.24 15.21 -1.80
CA ALA A 134 -8.33 15.91 -2.49
C ALA A 134 -9.48 14.94 -2.81
N ILE A 135 -9.17 13.81 -3.45
CA ILE A 135 -10.19 12.84 -3.84
C ILE A 135 -10.78 12.10 -2.64
N ALA A 136 -9.97 11.80 -1.63
CA ALA A 136 -10.47 11.21 -0.39
C ALA A 136 -11.50 12.11 0.31
N GLY A 137 -11.22 13.42 0.39
CA GLY A 137 -12.14 14.40 0.95
C GLY A 137 -13.43 14.54 0.13
N GLU A 138 -13.35 14.39 -1.19
CA GLU A 138 -14.51 14.41 -2.09
C GLU A 138 -15.44 13.21 -1.87
N VAL A 139 -14.88 11.99 -1.80
CA VAL A 139 -15.67 10.74 -1.77
C VAL A 139 -15.85 10.14 -0.36
N GLY A 140 -15.27 10.77 0.67
CA GLY A 140 -15.31 10.28 2.05
C GLY A 140 -14.49 9.02 2.30
N ALA A 141 -13.43 8.77 1.53
CA ALA A 141 -12.55 7.61 1.72
C ALA A 141 -11.46 7.85 2.77
N THR A 142 -11.02 6.78 3.44
CA THR A 142 -9.85 6.85 4.34
C THR A 142 -8.57 6.89 3.52
N VAL A 143 -7.56 7.64 3.95
CA VAL A 143 -6.21 7.60 3.34
C VAL A 143 -5.26 6.86 4.26
N ALA A 144 -4.54 5.86 3.74
CA ALA A 144 -3.38 5.26 4.39
C ALA A 144 -2.12 6.05 4.01
N PRO A 145 -1.50 6.82 4.93
CA PRO A 145 -0.46 7.80 4.63
C PRO A 145 0.93 7.15 4.47
N VAL A 146 1.05 6.21 3.54
CA VAL A 146 2.29 5.44 3.34
C VAL A 146 3.41 6.33 2.82
N GLY A 147 3.16 7.14 1.78
CA GLY A 147 4.15 8.06 1.24
C GLY A 147 4.71 9.05 2.27
N PRO A 148 3.88 9.76 3.06
CA PRO A 148 4.36 10.56 4.18
C PRO A 148 5.23 9.79 5.19
N ALA A 149 4.86 8.56 5.56
CA ALA A 149 5.67 7.74 6.45
C ALA A 149 7.03 7.39 5.84
N TRP A 150 7.07 7.08 4.55
CA TRP A 150 8.31 6.80 3.82
C TRP A 150 9.22 8.02 3.72
N ALA A 151 8.65 9.19 3.39
CA ALA A 151 9.40 10.44 3.33
C ALA A 151 10.02 10.79 4.69
N ALA A 152 9.26 10.63 5.78
CA ALA A 152 9.78 10.81 7.14
C ALA A 152 10.92 9.82 7.47
N ALA A 153 10.76 8.54 7.12
CA ALA A 153 11.79 7.53 7.35
C ALA A 153 13.09 7.83 6.58
N GLN A 154 12.99 8.23 5.32
CA GLN A 154 14.14 8.58 4.49
C GLN A 154 14.83 9.86 4.96
N ALA A 155 14.07 10.86 5.42
CA ALA A 155 14.62 12.09 5.97
C ALA A 155 15.43 11.83 7.26
N GLU A 156 14.94 10.95 8.15
CA GLU A 156 15.64 10.64 9.41
C GLU A 156 16.78 9.63 9.21
N ARG A 157 16.64 8.67 8.30
CA ARG A 157 17.64 7.62 8.02
C ARG A 157 17.83 7.39 6.52
N PRO A 158 18.52 8.29 5.80
CA PRO A 158 18.70 8.18 4.35
C PRO A 158 19.48 6.92 3.90
N GLY A 159 20.27 6.32 4.80
CA GLY A 159 20.97 5.05 4.53
C GLY A 159 20.09 3.80 4.66
N LEU A 160 18.86 3.90 5.17
CA LEU A 160 17.95 2.78 5.26
C LEU A 160 17.25 2.58 3.90
N ARG A 161 17.54 1.45 3.25
CA ARG A 161 17.03 1.15 1.91
C ARG A 161 15.54 0.80 1.93
N LEU A 162 14.68 1.76 1.56
CA LEU A 162 13.23 1.55 1.39
C LEU A 162 12.81 1.21 -0.04
N HIS A 163 13.59 1.62 -1.04
CA HIS A 163 13.39 1.29 -2.44
C HIS A 163 14.36 0.20 -2.91
N GLU A 164 13.93 -0.59 -3.88
CA GLU A 164 14.83 -1.41 -4.69
C GLU A 164 15.80 -0.54 -5.51
N PRO A 165 16.85 -1.13 -6.11
CA PRO A 165 17.82 -0.37 -6.91
C PRO A 165 17.22 0.37 -8.12
N ASP A 166 15.99 0.05 -8.52
CA ASP A 166 15.26 0.68 -9.63
C ASP A 166 14.58 2.01 -9.30
N ASP A 167 14.87 2.56 -8.12
CA ASP A 167 14.33 3.83 -7.62
C ASP A 167 12.81 3.86 -7.41
N SER A 168 12.09 2.76 -7.64
CA SER A 168 10.64 2.73 -7.67
C SER A 168 10.06 1.70 -6.70
N HIS A 169 10.36 0.42 -6.88
CA HIS A 169 9.69 -0.64 -6.13
C HIS A 169 10.09 -0.64 -4.65
N PRO A 170 9.21 -1.10 -3.75
CA PRO A 170 9.57 -1.27 -2.35
C PRO A 170 10.63 -2.37 -2.18
N ALA A 171 11.68 -2.06 -1.43
CA ALA A 171 12.55 -3.06 -0.80
C ALA A 171 11.82 -3.70 0.40
N PRO A 172 12.35 -4.79 1.00
CA PRO A 172 11.69 -5.45 2.14
C PRO A 172 11.35 -4.51 3.30
N ALA A 173 12.25 -3.56 3.61
CA ALA A 173 12.03 -2.55 4.65
C ALA A 173 10.91 -1.55 4.28
N GLY A 174 10.79 -1.20 2.99
CA GLY A 174 9.72 -0.36 2.47
C GLY A 174 8.36 -1.03 2.63
N SER A 175 8.21 -2.28 2.16
CA SER A 175 6.96 -3.04 2.34
C SER A 175 6.61 -3.24 3.82
N TYR A 176 7.61 -3.41 4.70
CA TYR A 176 7.39 -3.50 6.15
C TYR A 176 6.83 -2.22 6.76
N LEU A 177 7.42 -1.06 6.40
CA LEU A 177 6.92 0.24 6.83
C LEU A 177 5.47 0.46 6.37
N THR A 178 5.20 0.14 5.10
CA THR A 178 3.85 0.18 4.52
C THR A 178 2.87 -0.71 5.30
N ALA A 179 3.27 -1.94 5.64
CA ALA A 179 2.43 -2.84 6.44
C ALA A 179 2.13 -2.27 7.84
N CYS A 180 3.10 -1.62 8.47
CA CYS A 180 2.91 -0.95 9.77
C CYS A 180 1.96 0.26 9.68
N VAL A 181 1.98 1.00 8.57
CA VAL A 181 1.03 2.08 8.30
C VAL A 181 -0.37 1.50 8.16
N PHE A 182 -0.56 0.46 7.35
CA PHE A 182 -1.86 -0.20 7.22
C PHE A 182 -2.38 -0.77 8.54
N LEU A 183 -1.52 -1.38 9.35
CA LEU A 183 -1.88 -1.89 10.67
C LEU A 183 -2.51 -0.77 11.54
N SER A 184 -1.91 0.42 11.51
CA SER A 184 -2.37 1.57 12.29
C SER A 184 -3.63 2.18 11.69
N THR A 185 -3.67 2.39 10.36
CA THR A 185 -4.80 3.01 9.66
C THR A 185 -6.06 2.14 9.69
N LEU A 186 -5.94 0.85 9.40
CA LEU A 186 -7.09 -0.04 9.26
C LEU A 186 -7.63 -0.49 10.62
N PHE A 187 -6.75 -0.71 11.61
CA PHE A 187 -7.14 -1.38 12.85
C PHE A 187 -6.91 -0.54 14.11
N GLY A 188 -6.31 0.65 13.99
CA GLY A 188 -5.93 1.49 15.14
C GLY A 188 -4.86 0.85 16.03
N LEU A 189 -4.20 -0.22 15.56
CA LEU A 189 -3.24 -0.99 16.34
C LEU A 189 -1.87 -0.31 16.33
N ASP A 190 -1.17 -0.36 17.46
CA ASP A 190 0.20 0.15 17.54
C ASP A 190 1.17 -0.84 16.87
N PRO A 191 2.00 -0.38 15.90
CA PRO A 191 3.00 -1.22 15.24
C PRO A 191 4.25 -1.45 16.10
N ARG A 192 4.45 -0.72 17.20
CA ARG A 192 5.64 -0.89 18.04
C ARG A 192 5.63 -2.25 18.72
N GLY A 193 6.77 -2.95 18.67
CA GLY A 193 6.94 -4.28 19.27
C GLY A 193 6.52 -5.44 18.37
N ARG A 194 6.05 -5.16 17.15
CA ARG A 194 5.77 -6.20 16.16
C ARG A 194 7.05 -6.90 15.68
N PRO A 195 6.96 -8.16 15.18
CA PRO A 195 8.13 -8.86 14.67
C PRO A 195 8.76 -8.11 13.49
N GLY A 196 10.09 -8.09 13.43
CA GLY A 196 10.88 -7.57 12.30
C GLY A 196 11.23 -8.63 11.25
N THR A 197 10.92 -9.90 11.54
CA THR A 197 11.11 -11.04 10.64
C THR A 197 9.76 -11.67 10.36
N ILE A 198 9.39 -11.79 9.09
CA ILE A 198 8.12 -12.35 8.64
C ILE A 198 8.38 -13.32 7.49
N THR A 199 7.78 -14.50 7.54
CA THR A 199 7.76 -15.46 6.44
C THR A 199 6.36 -15.58 5.85
N GLY A 200 6.28 -15.97 4.59
CA GLY A 200 5.02 -15.99 3.84
C GLY A 200 5.18 -16.51 2.42
N PRO A 201 4.08 -16.59 1.66
CA PRO A 201 4.13 -16.84 0.22
C PRO A 201 4.92 -15.72 -0.47
N ARG A 202 5.92 -16.11 -1.25
CA ARG A 202 6.73 -15.22 -2.08
C ARG A 202 6.23 -15.22 -3.50
N VAL A 203 6.45 -14.11 -4.18
CA VAL A 203 6.21 -13.95 -5.61
C VAL A 203 7.44 -13.33 -6.27
N ASP A 204 7.59 -13.56 -7.57
CA ASP A 204 8.58 -12.86 -8.39
C ASP A 204 8.08 -11.44 -8.78
N PRO A 205 8.88 -10.66 -9.53
CA PRO A 205 8.47 -9.32 -9.98
C PRO A 205 7.20 -9.30 -10.85
N ASP A 206 6.80 -10.42 -11.46
CA ASP A 206 5.59 -10.56 -12.29
C ASP A 206 4.41 -11.18 -11.52
N ALA A 207 4.50 -11.23 -10.19
CA ALA A 207 3.53 -11.82 -9.28
C ALA A 207 3.38 -13.36 -9.39
N VAL A 208 4.35 -14.06 -10.00
CA VAL A 208 4.34 -15.53 -10.09
C VAL A 208 4.76 -16.14 -8.75
N PRO A 209 4.02 -17.13 -8.20
CA PRO A 209 4.36 -17.76 -6.93
C PRO A 209 5.74 -18.44 -6.91
N LEU A 210 6.55 -18.15 -5.88
CA LEU A 210 7.89 -18.71 -5.64
C LEU A 210 7.94 -19.62 -4.39
N GLY A 211 6.78 -20.10 -3.93
CA GLY A 211 6.64 -20.88 -2.71
C GLY A 211 6.72 -20.04 -1.43
N HIS A 212 7.01 -20.67 -0.29
CA HIS A 212 7.08 -20.00 1.01
C HIS A 212 8.52 -19.61 1.37
N GLY A 213 8.73 -18.47 2.02
CA GLY A 213 10.05 -18.04 2.48
C GLY A 213 10.02 -16.72 3.24
N THR A 214 11.20 -16.13 3.47
CA THR A 214 11.32 -14.82 4.11
C THR A 214 10.73 -13.72 3.23
N LEU A 215 9.80 -12.94 3.79
CA LEU A 215 9.25 -11.72 3.18
C LEU A 215 10.04 -10.49 3.62
N VAL A 216 10.45 -10.47 4.88
CA VAL A 216 11.27 -9.42 5.46
C VAL A 216 12.05 -9.99 6.65
N ASP A 217 13.28 -9.54 6.81
CA ASP A 217 14.13 -9.83 7.96
C ASP A 217 14.96 -8.59 8.28
N LEU A 218 14.54 -7.83 9.29
CA LEU A 218 15.16 -6.56 9.68
C LEU A 218 15.91 -6.69 11.00
N PRO A 219 17.09 -6.04 11.14
CA PRO A 219 17.67 -5.80 12.44
C PRO A 219 16.64 -5.15 13.38
N ARG A 220 16.65 -5.56 14.66
CA ARG A 220 15.67 -5.07 15.66
C ARG A 220 15.59 -3.55 15.71
N ALA A 221 16.73 -2.85 15.57
CA ALA A 221 16.78 -1.40 15.57
C ALA A 221 16.05 -0.77 14.37
N ASP A 222 16.16 -1.38 13.19
CA ASP A 222 15.51 -0.92 11.96
C ASP A 222 14.00 -1.16 12.02
N ALA A 223 13.58 -2.35 12.43
CA ALA A 223 12.15 -2.64 12.64
C ALA A 223 11.54 -1.66 13.66
N ALA A 224 12.18 -1.47 14.82
CA ALA A 224 11.68 -0.56 15.85
C ALA A 224 11.61 0.89 15.36
N PHE A 225 12.54 1.32 14.51
CA PHE A 225 12.50 2.64 13.88
C PHE A 225 11.28 2.78 12.96
N LEU A 226 11.11 1.88 12.00
CA LEU A 226 10.01 1.92 11.04
C LEU A 226 8.63 1.85 11.70
N GLN A 227 8.49 1.05 12.76
CA GLN A 227 7.28 0.98 13.57
C GLN A 227 6.94 2.33 14.20
N ARG A 228 7.93 3.04 14.78
CA ARG A 228 7.70 4.38 15.35
C ARG A 228 7.31 5.38 14.28
N THR A 229 7.97 5.35 13.12
CA THR A 229 7.66 6.24 12.00
C THR A 229 6.23 6.03 11.49
N ALA A 230 5.80 4.77 11.30
CA ALA A 230 4.43 4.45 10.93
C ALA A 230 3.41 4.97 11.96
N ARG A 231 3.71 4.80 13.26
CA ARG A 231 2.84 5.28 14.35
C ARG A 231 2.72 6.80 14.39
N GLN A 232 3.79 7.53 14.06
CA GLN A 232 3.77 8.99 14.00
C GLN A 232 2.97 9.50 12.79
N ALA A 233 3.09 8.85 11.64
CA ALA A 233 2.40 9.25 10.41
C ALA A 233 0.88 9.00 10.42
N THR A 234 0.38 8.19 11.35
CA THR A 234 -1.02 7.75 11.42
C THR A 234 -1.79 8.27 12.63
N ARG A 235 -1.24 9.29 13.31
CA ARG A 235 -1.87 9.97 14.45
C ARG A 235 -2.58 11.25 14.06
#